data_AF-A0AAE9MR10-F1
#
_entry.id   AF-A0AAE9MR10-F1
#
_cell.length_a   1.000
_cell.length_b   1.000
_cell.length_c   1.000
_cell.angle_alpha   90.00
_cell.angle_beta   90.00
_cell.angle_gamma   90.00
#
_symmetry.space_group_name_H-M   'P 1'
#
loop_
_entity.id
_entity.type
_entity.pdbx_description
1 polymer ?
#
loop_
_entity_poly.entity_id
_entity_poly.type
_entity_poly.pdbx_seq_one_letter_code
_entity_poly.pdbx_strand_id
1 'polypeptide(L)'
;MKISKLILATLLTAVVMVSCENKKEKKEQVKEKMDEVEASVEEGMDEIEESFSDLGDYTFEKKSEVTKSINKGIDKLDAEIDKLEKNVSDSYNDASESVKKERQELLASLKNKRTKLKASMEKLKNSSEDTWDDVKKGFEKAYDDVENAFDKLADELNS
;
A
#
# COMPACT_ATOMS: atom_id res chain seq x y z
N MET A 1 35.95 56.35 -12.29
CA MET A 1 35.58 57.29 -11.19
C MET A 1 34.09 57.07 -10.94
N LYS A 2 33.69 56.18 -10.00
CA LYS A 2 33.51 56.36 -8.55
C LYS A 2 32.43 57.39 -8.13
N ILE A 3 31.17 56.93 -8.06
CA ILE A 3 30.10 57.19 -7.05
C ILE A 3 29.09 56.01 -7.21
N SER A 4 28.64 55.18 -6.27
CA SER A 4 29.00 54.84 -4.87
C SER A 4 28.33 55.57 -3.69
N LYS A 5 27.49 54.82 -2.94
CA LYS A 5 26.93 55.06 -1.57
C LYS A 5 25.87 56.19 -1.47
N LEU A 6 24.81 56.15 -0.63
CA LEU A 6 24.39 55.25 0.47
C LEU A 6 22.87 55.45 0.80
N ILE A 7 22.22 54.47 1.46
CA ILE A 7 21.04 54.57 2.36
C ILE A 7 19.68 55.03 1.75
N LEU A 8 18.67 54.14 1.77
CA LEU A 8 17.65 54.16 2.82
C LEU A 8 16.98 52.80 3.00
N ALA A 9 17.04 52.26 4.21
CA ALA A 9 16.26 51.09 4.61
C ALA A 9 14.86 51.55 5.05
N THR A 10 13.81 50.91 4.53
CA THR A 10 12.44 51.09 5.05
C THR A 10 11.71 49.77 5.16
N LEU A 11 11.40 49.43 6.42
CA LEU A 11 10.29 48.61 6.90
C LEU A 11 10.05 47.22 6.27
N LEU A 12 10.38 46.21 7.07
CA LEU A 12 9.42 45.20 7.55
C LEU A 12 7.97 45.38 7.03
N THR A 13 7.61 44.62 6.00
CA THR A 13 6.22 44.25 5.71
C THR A 13 6.01 42.81 6.13
N ALA A 14 5.22 42.59 7.17
CA ALA A 14 4.93 41.27 7.71
C ALA A 14 4.01 40.48 6.77
N VAL A 15 4.51 39.34 6.27
CA VAL A 15 3.90 38.45 5.28
C VAL A 15 4.45 37.04 5.59
N VAL A 16 3.71 36.04 6.08
CA VAL A 16 2.28 35.93 6.43
C VAL A 16 2.15 35.09 7.72
N MET A 17 1.24 35.44 8.64
CA MET A 17 0.80 34.52 9.71
C MET A 17 -0.23 33.51 9.16
N VAL A 18 0.24 32.51 8.40
CA VAL A 18 -0.59 31.40 7.92
C VAL A 18 0.13 30.08 8.23
N SER A 19 -0.11 29.58 9.44
CA SER A 19 0.34 28.24 9.88
C SER A 19 -0.77 27.18 9.76
N CYS A 20 -1.93 27.56 9.19
CA CYS A 20 -3.11 26.69 9.10
C CYS A 20 -3.54 26.33 7.66
N GLU A 21 -3.27 27.15 6.64
CA GLU A 21 -3.64 26.78 5.25
C GLU A 21 -2.74 25.65 4.74
N ASN A 22 -1.42 25.72 4.95
CA ASN A 22 -0.46 24.64 4.65
C ASN A 22 -0.85 23.27 5.24
N LYS A 23 -1.48 23.24 6.43
CA LYS A 23 -1.91 21.98 7.07
C LYS A 23 -3.15 21.39 6.41
N LYS A 24 -4.05 22.24 5.92
CA LYS A 24 -5.28 21.82 5.25
C LYS A 24 -4.96 21.23 3.86
N GLU A 25 -4.17 21.95 3.06
CA GLU A 25 -3.71 21.48 1.74
C GLU A 25 -2.93 20.16 1.82
N LYS A 26 -2.05 20.01 2.82
CA LYS A 26 -1.31 18.77 3.04
C LYS A 26 -2.22 17.60 3.44
N LYS A 27 -3.25 17.83 4.27
CA LYS A 27 -4.22 16.77 4.63
C LYS A 27 -5.05 16.33 3.41
N GLU A 28 -5.44 17.26 2.55
CA GLU A 28 -6.21 16.99 1.34
C GLU A 28 -5.40 16.16 0.32
N GLN A 29 -4.14 16.54 0.06
CA GLN A 29 -3.21 15.75 -0.78
C GLN A 29 -2.86 14.37 -0.20
N VAL A 30 -2.75 14.24 1.13
CA VAL A 30 -2.53 12.93 1.76
C VAL A 30 -3.76 12.04 1.57
N LYS A 31 -4.98 12.59 1.67
CA LYS A 31 -6.19 11.81 1.41
C LYS A 31 -6.29 11.36 -0.05
N GLU A 32 -6.10 12.26 -1.01
CA GLU A 32 -6.15 11.93 -2.45
C GLU A 32 -5.20 10.78 -2.81
N LYS A 33 -3.98 10.77 -2.25
CA LYS A 33 -3.01 9.67 -2.39
C LYS A 33 -3.38 8.38 -1.65
N MET A 34 -4.27 8.43 -0.66
CA MET A 34 -4.77 7.23 0.01
C MET A 34 -5.92 6.64 -0.80
N ASP A 35 -6.87 7.46 -1.23
CA ASP A 35 -7.94 7.06 -2.14
C ASP A 35 -7.37 6.42 -3.45
N GLU A 36 -6.28 6.98 -4.02
CA GLU A 36 -5.57 6.41 -5.19
C GLU A 36 -4.88 5.07 -4.89
N VAL A 37 -4.20 4.96 -3.75
CA VAL A 37 -3.50 3.71 -3.36
C VAL A 37 -4.51 2.63 -2.98
N GLU A 38 -5.65 2.99 -2.37
CA GLU A 38 -6.72 2.07 -2.01
C GLU A 38 -7.32 1.42 -3.25
N ALA A 39 -7.77 2.23 -4.22
CA ALA A 39 -8.26 1.73 -5.50
C ALA A 39 -7.20 0.90 -6.28
N SER A 40 -5.91 1.26 -6.20
CA SER A 40 -4.85 0.49 -6.88
C SER A 40 -4.47 -0.81 -6.15
N VAL A 41 -4.65 -0.88 -4.83
CA VAL A 41 -4.52 -2.14 -4.07
C VAL A 41 -5.71 -3.02 -4.40
N GLU A 42 -6.95 -2.53 -4.31
CA GLU A 42 -8.17 -3.25 -4.70
C GLU A 42 -8.03 -3.84 -6.11
N GLU A 43 -7.70 -3.05 -7.13
CA GLU A 43 -7.48 -3.53 -8.50
C GLU A 43 -6.31 -4.53 -8.61
N GLY A 44 -5.35 -4.50 -7.69
CA GLY A 44 -4.27 -5.50 -7.60
C GLY A 44 -4.67 -6.78 -6.89
N MET A 45 -5.68 -6.71 -6.01
CA MET A 45 -6.28 -7.83 -5.30
C MET A 45 -7.33 -8.53 -6.17
N ASP A 46 -8.16 -7.78 -6.91
CA ASP A 46 -9.07 -8.29 -7.93
C ASP A 46 -8.32 -9.08 -9.01
N GLU A 47 -7.20 -8.57 -9.52
CA GLU A 47 -6.35 -9.30 -10.50
C GLU A 47 -5.86 -10.66 -9.97
N ILE A 48 -5.68 -10.79 -8.65
CA ILE A 48 -5.31 -12.05 -7.99
C ILE A 48 -6.56 -12.92 -7.79
N GLU A 49 -7.69 -12.35 -7.34
CA GLU A 49 -8.94 -13.09 -7.14
C GLU A 49 -9.48 -13.65 -8.45
N GLU A 50 -9.54 -12.88 -9.54
CA GLU A 50 -9.94 -13.39 -10.85
C GLU A 50 -9.06 -14.57 -11.26
N SER A 51 -7.73 -14.40 -11.16
CA SER A 51 -6.74 -15.46 -11.42
C SER A 51 -6.86 -16.67 -10.48
N PHE A 52 -7.50 -16.50 -9.32
CA PHE A 52 -7.69 -17.54 -8.30
C PHE A 52 -9.07 -18.20 -8.35
N SER A 53 -10.15 -17.50 -8.68
CA SER A 53 -11.49 -18.09 -8.73
C SER A 53 -11.56 -19.21 -9.77
N ASP A 54 -10.82 -19.05 -10.88
CA ASP A 54 -10.60 -20.09 -11.88
C ASP A 54 -9.74 -21.28 -11.37
N LEU A 55 -8.93 -21.12 -10.30
CA LEU A 55 -8.11 -22.21 -9.70
C LEU A 55 -8.92 -23.35 -9.07
N GLY A 56 -10.22 -23.15 -8.85
CA GLY A 56 -11.14 -24.25 -8.52
C GLY A 56 -11.11 -25.36 -9.59
N ASP A 57 -11.14 -24.96 -10.87
CA ASP A 57 -11.22 -25.87 -12.02
C ASP A 57 -9.87 -26.12 -12.72
N TYR A 58 -8.79 -25.41 -12.33
CA TYR A 58 -7.46 -25.60 -12.92
C TYR A 58 -6.75 -26.89 -12.44
N THR A 59 -6.46 -27.78 -13.41
CA THR A 59 -5.60 -28.96 -13.24
C THR A 59 -4.13 -28.59 -13.07
N PHE A 60 -3.34 -29.53 -12.53
CA PHE A 60 -1.88 -29.39 -12.41
C PHE A 60 -1.18 -29.07 -13.75
N GLU A 61 -1.73 -29.52 -14.87
CA GLU A 61 -1.19 -29.30 -16.23
C GLU A 61 -1.16 -27.79 -16.59
N LYS A 62 -2.15 -27.03 -16.12
CA LYS A 62 -2.30 -25.59 -16.39
C LYS A 62 -1.56 -24.70 -15.40
N LYS A 63 -0.98 -25.29 -14.34
CA LYS A 63 -0.23 -24.60 -13.28
C LYS A 63 0.73 -23.50 -13.77
N SER A 64 1.50 -23.75 -14.84
CA SER A 64 2.52 -22.78 -15.32
C SER A 64 1.92 -21.51 -15.94
N GLU A 65 0.65 -21.56 -16.34
CA GLU A 65 -0.08 -20.40 -16.87
C GLU A 65 -0.62 -19.57 -15.69
N VAL A 66 -1.39 -20.20 -14.81
CA VAL A 66 -2.00 -19.55 -13.64
C VAL A 66 -0.94 -18.94 -12.71
N THR A 67 0.16 -19.67 -12.45
CA THR A 67 1.22 -19.16 -11.57
C THR A 67 1.96 -17.94 -12.15
N LYS A 68 1.83 -17.65 -13.45
CA LYS A 68 2.30 -16.38 -14.04
C LYS A 68 1.28 -15.25 -13.87
N SER A 69 -0.01 -15.54 -14.04
CA SER A 69 -1.09 -14.56 -13.85
C SER A 69 -1.09 -14.02 -12.42
N ILE A 70 -1.11 -14.93 -11.45
CA ILE A 70 -1.09 -14.59 -10.01
C ILE A 70 0.17 -13.80 -9.63
N ASN A 71 1.34 -14.14 -10.18
CA ASN A 71 2.57 -13.40 -9.92
C ASN A 71 2.48 -11.93 -10.34
N LYS A 72 1.81 -11.62 -11.47
CA LYS A 72 1.60 -10.23 -11.92
C LYS A 72 0.79 -9.42 -10.93
N GLY A 73 -0.31 -9.98 -10.41
CA GLY A 73 -1.12 -9.34 -9.36
C GLY A 73 -0.32 -9.13 -8.07
N ILE A 74 0.45 -10.14 -7.65
CA ILE A 74 1.33 -10.03 -6.46
C ILE A 74 2.42 -8.95 -6.61
N ASP A 75 3.02 -8.81 -7.80
CA ASP A 75 4.02 -7.78 -8.06
C ASP A 75 3.41 -6.37 -8.04
N LYS A 76 2.17 -6.20 -8.52
CA LYS A 76 1.39 -4.96 -8.41
C LYS A 76 1.06 -4.62 -6.96
N LEU A 77 0.45 -5.56 -6.23
CA LEU A 77 0.14 -5.46 -4.81
C LEU A 77 1.37 -5.11 -3.95
N ASP A 78 2.55 -5.66 -4.25
CA ASP A 78 3.79 -5.35 -3.54
C ASP A 78 4.23 -3.90 -3.72
N ALA A 79 4.14 -3.38 -4.94
CA ALA A 79 4.45 -2.00 -5.26
C ALA A 79 3.48 -1.01 -4.59
N GLU A 80 2.18 -1.34 -4.54
CA GLU A 80 1.18 -0.49 -3.88
C GLU A 80 1.33 -0.49 -2.35
N ILE A 81 1.64 -1.63 -1.72
CA ILE A 81 1.93 -1.67 -0.28
C ILE A 81 3.20 -0.85 0.07
N ASP A 82 4.18 -0.77 -0.84
CA ASP A 82 5.35 0.10 -0.69
C ASP A 82 5.04 1.60 -0.92
N LYS A 83 3.96 1.95 -1.66
CA LYS A 83 3.42 3.33 -1.69
C LYS A 83 2.63 3.65 -0.41
N LEU A 84 1.80 2.72 0.06
CA LEU A 84 1.02 2.82 1.29
C LEU A 84 1.90 3.14 2.50
N GLU A 85 3.06 2.48 2.65
CA GLU A 85 4.04 2.82 3.69
C GLU A 85 4.52 4.28 3.63
N LYS A 86 4.75 4.83 2.43
CA LYS A 86 5.17 6.23 2.26
C LYS A 86 4.07 7.18 2.71
N ASN A 87 2.82 6.90 2.34
CA ASN A 87 1.68 7.74 2.71
C ASN A 87 1.37 7.67 4.23
N VAL A 88 1.51 6.50 4.85
CA VAL A 88 1.50 6.35 6.33
C VAL A 88 2.58 7.25 6.96
N SER A 89 3.81 7.25 6.42
CA SER A 89 4.91 8.11 6.87
C SER A 89 4.64 9.60 6.64
N ASP A 90 4.07 10.00 5.50
CA ASP A 90 3.76 11.40 5.17
C ASP A 90 2.65 11.96 6.09
N SER A 91 1.70 11.12 6.51
CA SER A 91 0.63 11.46 7.46
C SER A 91 1.08 11.50 8.94
N TYR A 92 2.28 10.98 9.25
CA TYR A 92 2.72 10.68 10.61
C TYR A 92 2.68 11.85 11.60
N ASN A 93 2.99 13.07 11.14
CA ASN A 93 3.00 14.26 12.01
C ASN A 93 1.61 14.86 12.26
N ASP A 94 0.58 14.42 11.53
CA ASP A 94 -0.77 14.96 11.60
C ASP A 94 -1.69 14.11 12.51
N ALA A 95 -1.24 12.92 12.91
CA ALA A 95 -1.91 11.96 13.79
C ALA A 95 -1.56 12.13 15.30
N SER A 96 -2.38 11.55 16.18
CA SER A 96 -2.04 11.36 17.60
C SER A 96 -1.06 10.18 17.79
N GLU A 97 -0.37 10.11 18.93
CA GLU A 97 0.57 8.99 19.20
C GLU A 97 -0.12 7.61 19.24
N SER A 98 -1.41 7.53 19.62
CA SER A 98 -2.17 6.28 19.56
C SER A 98 -2.43 5.84 18.12
N VAL A 99 -2.94 6.76 17.29
CA VAL A 99 -3.21 6.56 15.85
C VAL A 99 -1.92 6.19 15.10
N LYS A 100 -0.78 6.83 15.41
CA LYS A 100 0.52 6.46 14.83
C LYS A 100 0.91 5.03 15.15
N LYS A 101 0.76 4.61 16.42
CA LYS A 101 1.09 3.25 16.87
C LYS A 101 0.19 2.21 16.19
N GLU A 102 -1.11 2.49 16.11
CA GLU A 102 -2.11 1.62 15.46
C GLU A 102 -1.82 1.44 13.97
N ARG A 103 -1.61 2.53 13.23
CA ARG A 103 -1.18 2.50 11.81
C ARG A 103 0.12 1.75 11.60
N GLN A 104 1.10 1.89 12.50
CA GLN A 104 2.36 1.14 12.44
C GLN A 104 2.16 -0.36 12.68
N GLU A 105 1.31 -0.76 13.62
CA GLU A 105 0.99 -2.17 13.91
C GLU A 105 0.22 -2.82 12.75
N LEU A 106 -0.76 -2.11 12.16
CA LEU A 106 -1.51 -2.54 11.00
C LEU A 106 -0.63 -2.66 9.75
N LEU A 107 0.21 -1.67 9.44
CA LEU A 107 1.17 -1.73 8.33
C LEU A 107 2.19 -2.87 8.50
N ALA A 108 2.69 -3.08 9.72
CA ALA A 108 3.59 -4.21 10.01
C ALA A 108 2.89 -5.57 9.84
N SER A 109 1.60 -5.67 10.22
CA SER A 109 0.76 -6.84 9.95
C SER A 109 0.62 -7.08 8.44
N LEU A 110 0.17 -6.08 7.68
CA LEU A 110 0.01 -6.15 6.22
C LEU A 110 1.30 -6.61 5.51
N LYS A 111 2.45 -6.01 5.84
CA LYS A 111 3.76 -6.44 5.32
C LYS A 111 4.12 -7.88 5.67
N ASN A 112 3.76 -8.36 6.87
CA ASN A 112 3.96 -9.75 7.26
C ASN A 112 3.06 -10.71 6.45
N LYS A 113 1.81 -10.33 6.19
CA LYS A 113 0.85 -11.11 5.39
C LYS A 113 1.27 -11.15 3.91
N ARG A 114 1.67 -10.01 3.32
CA ARG A 114 2.28 -9.91 1.98
C ARG A 114 3.46 -10.86 1.80
N THR A 115 4.33 -10.93 2.82
CA THR A 115 5.49 -11.84 2.82
C THR A 115 5.05 -13.31 2.83
N LYS A 116 3.97 -13.65 3.56
CA LYS A 116 3.38 -15.00 3.57
C LYS A 116 2.69 -15.35 2.26
N LEU A 117 2.00 -14.41 1.61
CA LEU A 117 1.41 -14.58 0.28
C LEU A 117 2.50 -14.92 -0.75
N LYS A 118 3.57 -14.14 -0.82
CA LYS A 118 4.75 -14.44 -1.67
C LYS A 118 5.36 -15.82 -1.38
N ALA A 119 5.47 -16.20 -0.10
CA ALA A 119 5.96 -17.53 0.28
C ALA A 119 4.98 -18.66 -0.10
N SER A 120 3.67 -18.41 -0.11
CA SER A 120 2.66 -19.37 -0.59
C SER A 120 2.67 -19.48 -2.11
N MET A 121 2.90 -18.38 -2.81
CA MET A 121 3.06 -18.34 -4.26
C MET A 121 4.23 -19.21 -4.73
N GLU A 122 5.39 -19.11 -4.07
CA GLU A 122 6.52 -19.99 -4.37
C GLU A 122 6.22 -21.46 -4.04
N LYS A 123 5.38 -21.79 -3.05
CA LYS A 123 4.89 -23.16 -2.88
C LYS A 123 3.99 -23.58 -4.04
N LEU A 124 3.05 -22.74 -4.47
CA LEU A 124 2.13 -23.00 -5.57
C LEU A 124 2.88 -23.26 -6.89
N LYS A 125 3.96 -22.52 -7.12
CA LYS A 125 4.89 -22.71 -8.23
C LYS A 125 5.73 -23.99 -8.12
N ASN A 126 6.07 -24.47 -6.92
CA ASN A 126 6.94 -25.63 -6.71
C ASN A 126 6.23 -26.93 -6.27
N SER A 127 4.90 -26.92 -6.09
CA SER A 127 4.08 -28.11 -5.79
C SER A 127 4.19 -29.24 -6.84
N SER A 128 3.95 -30.47 -6.40
CA SER A 128 3.63 -31.62 -7.26
C SER A 128 2.12 -31.71 -7.52
N GLU A 129 1.71 -32.63 -8.39
CA GLU A 129 0.29 -32.98 -8.58
C GLU A 129 -0.35 -33.42 -7.26
N ASP A 130 0.28 -34.35 -6.52
CA ASP A 130 -0.17 -34.83 -5.20
C ASP A 130 -0.32 -33.74 -4.13
N THR A 131 0.30 -32.57 -4.31
CA THR A 131 0.26 -31.44 -3.36
C THR A 131 -0.45 -30.21 -3.91
N TRP A 132 -1.04 -30.30 -5.11
CA TRP A 132 -1.64 -29.16 -5.80
C TRP A 132 -2.77 -28.52 -5.00
N ASP A 133 -3.76 -29.32 -4.56
CA ASP A 133 -4.96 -28.81 -3.90
C ASP A 133 -4.71 -28.26 -2.49
N ASP A 134 -3.80 -28.85 -1.72
CA ASP A 134 -3.45 -28.34 -0.39
C ASP A 134 -2.64 -27.05 -0.47
N VAL A 135 -1.81 -26.91 -1.51
CA VAL A 135 -1.05 -25.67 -1.74
C VAL A 135 -1.93 -24.57 -2.33
N LYS A 136 -2.95 -24.89 -3.16
CA LYS A 136 -4.00 -23.93 -3.56
C LYS A 136 -4.72 -23.34 -2.34
N LYS A 137 -5.23 -24.16 -1.41
CA LYS A 137 -5.84 -23.70 -0.15
C LYS A 137 -4.89 -22.90 0.74
N GLY A 138 -3.61 -23.29 0.74
CA GLY A 138 -2.55 -22.54 1.42
C GLY A 138 -2.28 -21.17 0.78
N PHE A 139 -2.56 -21.01 -0.51
CA PHE A 139 -2.51 -19.74 -1.22
C PHE A 139 -3.76 -18.89 -0.94
N GLU A 140 -4.98 -19.45 -1.11
CA GLU A 140 -6.27 -18.83 -0.75
C GLU A 140 -6.17 -18.13 0.61
N LYS A 141 -5.88 -18.92 1.64
CA LYS A 141 -5.79 -18.41 3.00
C LYS A 141 -4.75 -17.28 3.15
N ALA A 142 -3.68 -17.29 2.36
CA ALA A 142 -2.64 -16.27 2.42
C ALA A 142 -3.04 -14.98 1.67
N TYR A 143 -3.94 -15.09 0.70
CA TYR A 143 -4.58 -13.97 0.01
C TYR A 143 -5.63 -13.31 0.92
N ASP A 144 -6.59 -14.06 1.47
CA ASP A 144 -7.59 -13.54 2.42
C ASP A 144 -6.91 -12.86 3.62
N ASP A 145 -5.80 -13.44 4.09
CA ASP A 145 -4.98 -12.90 5.18
C ASP A 145 -4.35 -11.53 4.85
N VAL A 146 -4.14 -11.20 3.57
CA VAL A 146 -3.67 -9.89 3.10
C VAL A 146 -4.83 -8.91 2.97
N GLU A 147 -5.93 -9.32 2.34
CA GLU A 147 -7.17 -8.54 2.17
C GLU A 147 -7.63 -7.99 3.52
N ASN A 148 -7.90 -8.88 4.46
CA ASN A 148 -8.30 -8.57 5.83
C ASN A 148 -7.27 -7.73 6.62
N ALA A 149 -6.02 -7.63 6.16
CA ALA A 149 -4.99 -6.78 6.78
C ALA A 149 -4.85 -5.42 6.07
N PHE A 150 -5.24 -5.34 4.79
CA PHE A 150 -5.34 -4.12 4.03
C PHE A 150 -6.59 -3.33 4.45
N ASP A 151 -7.78 -3.95 4.46
CA ASP A 151 -9.05 -3.29 4.83
C ASP A 151 -8.94 -2.56 6.18
N LYS A 152 -8.38 -3.26 7.19
CA LYS A 152 -8.19 -2.70 8.53
C LYS A 152 -7.25 -1.48 8.56
N LEU A 153 -6.29 -1.42 7.64
CA LEU A 153 -5.40 -0.28 7.50
C LEU A 153 -6.08 0.85 6.71
N ALA A 154 -6.86 0.53 5.67
CA ALA A 154 -7.67 1.50 4.93
C ALA A 154 -8.71 2.18 5.84
N ASP A 155 -9.49 1.40 6.60
CA ASP A 155 -10.44 1.87 7.62
C ASP A 155 -9.79 2.87 8.59
N GLU A 156 -8.64 2.52 9.16
CA GLU A 156 -7.90 3.38 10.11
C GLU A 156 -7.28 4.61 9.43
N LEU A 157 -6.93 4.55 8.14
CA LEU A 157 -6.44 5.70 7.39
C LEU A 157 -7.55 6.68 7.01
N ASN A 158 -8.76 6.17 6.79
CA ASN A 158 -9.95 6.92 6.41
C ASN A 158 -10.77 7.49 7.59
N SER A 159 -10.43 7.11 8.84
CA SER A 159 -11.03 7.65 10.09
C SER A 159 -10.54 9.04 10.51
#